data_AF-A0A6N2RI43-F1
#
_entry.id   AF-A0A6N2RI43-F1
#
_cell.length_a   1.000
_cell.length_b   1.000
_cell.length_c   1.000
_cell.angle_alpha   90.00
_cell.angle_beta   90.00
_cell.angle_gamma   90.00
#
_symmetry.space_group_name_H-M   'P 1'
#
loop_
_entity.id
_entity.type
_entity.pdbx_description
1 polymer ?
#
loop_
_entity_poly.entity_id
_entity_poly.type
_entity_poly.pdbx_seq_one_letter_code
_entity_poly.pdbx_strand_id
1 'polypeptide(L)'
;MKLTLENFANIENAKINLNGLTVLTGKTNTGKEYITKALFGIIHGLYGIDDLQTQLNDSLRKYGIGVERVALKNILEDSVLVFCVDKSSNETHKCTSEEVGDIPSYVDDHVRTDYISVFQYNDQIIKSSNKDIYDQVEVGEKYNARIKILVHNDQTKNYDVAEIISKVK
;
A
#
# COMPACT_ATOMS: atom_id res chain seq x y z
N MET A 1 -24.71 9.10 -6.68
CA MET A 1 -24.32 7.96 -7.54
C MET A 1 -25.31 7.85 -8.68
N LYS A 2 -24.86 7.55 -9.91
CA LYS A 2 -25.76 7.29 -11.05
C LYS A 2 -25.76 5.79 -11.35
N LEU A 3 -26.93 5.16 -11.31
CA LEU A 3 -27.13 3.75 -11.61
C LEU A 3 -27.84 3.63 -12.97
N THR A 4 -27.23 2.89 -13.89
CA THR A 4 -27.84 2.51 -15.17
C THR A 4 -27.98 1.00 -15.20
N LEU A 5 -29.18 0.49 -15.43
CA LEU A 5 -29.48 -0.93 -15.60
C LEU A 5 -30.07 -1.13 -17.00
N GLU A 6 -29.50 -2.07 -17.75
CA GLU A 6 -29.96 -2.43 -19.09
C GLU A 6 -30.07 -3.94 -19.16
N ASN A 7 -31.21 -4.46 -19.62
CA ASN A 7 -31.50 -5.89 -19.75
C ASN A 7 -31.19 -6.71 -18.46
N PHE A 8 -31.64 -6.21 -17.31
CA PHE A 8 -31.41 -6.85 -16.02
C PHE A 8 -32.73 -7.35 -15.40
N ALA A 9 -32.89 -8.67 -15.29
CA ALA A 9 -34.14 -9.30 -14.88
C ALA A 9 -35.33 -8.80 -15.72
N ASN A 10 -36.35 -8.19 -15.10
CA ASN A 10 -37.50 -7.62 -15.82
C ASN A 10 -37.34 -6.11 -16.13
N ILE A 11 -36.14 -5.56 -15.99
CA ILE A 11 -35.81 -4.17 -16.31
C ILE A 11 -35.13 -4.13 -17.69
N GLU A 12 -35.83 -3.58 -18.67
CA GLU A 12 -35.27 -3.35 -20.02
C GLU A 12 -34.27 -2.18 -20.00
N ASN A 13 -34.68 -1.02 -19.46
CA ASN A 13 -33.80 0.13 -19.24
C ASN A 13 -34.23 0.90 -17.98
N ALA A 14 -33.28 1.22 -17.10
CA ALA A 14 -33.50 2.13 -15.99
C ALA A 14 -32.27 3.02 -15.77
N LYS A 15 -32.50 4.31 -15.62
CA LYS A 15 -31.49 5.31 -15.26
C LYS A 15 -31.94 6.01 -13.99
N ILE A 16 -31.20 5.77 -12.89
CA ILE A 16 -31.58 6.19 -11.55
C ILE A 16 -30.47 7.06 -10.99
N ASN A 17 -30.80 8.24 -10.50
CA ASN A 17 -29.87 9.09 -9.78
C ASN A 17 -30.08 8.90 -8.26
N LEU A 18 -29.14 8.22 -7.62
CA LEU A 18 -29.11 7.98 -6.19
C LEU A 18 -28.42 9.16 -5.51
N ASN A 19 -29.21 10.11 -5.00
CA ASN A 19 -28.77 11.23 -4.16
C ASN A 19 -29.04 10.89 -2.68
N GLY A 20 -28.99 11.89 -1.78
CA GLY A 20 -29.11 11.74 -0.32
C GLY A 20 -30.14 10.70 0.15
N LEU A 21 -31.40 11.10 0.37
CA LEU A 21 -32.48 10.15 0.62
C LEU A 21 -33.22 9.84 -0.68
N THR A 22 -33.17 8.59 -1.13
CA THR A 22 -33.86 8.13 -2.33
C THR A 22 -34.86 7.03 -1.95
N VAL A 23 -36.14 7.22 -2.24
CA VAL A 23 -37.22 6.26 -1.93
C VAL A 23 -37.70 5.56 -3.20
N LEU A 24 -37.65 4.22 -3.21
CA LEU A 24 -38.16 3.40 -4.32
C LEU A 24 -39.57 2.88 -3.99
N THR A 25 -40.59 3.33 -4.73
CA THR A 25 -42.00 2.95 -4.52
C THR A 25 -42.70 2.52 -5.82
N GLY A 26 -43.82 1.80 -5.70
CA GLY A 26 -44.64 1.31 -6.82
C GLY A 26 -45.23 -0.06 -6.55
N LYS A 27 -45.96 -0.62 -7.52
CA LYS A 27 -46.60 -1.95 -7.43
C LYS A 27 -45.58 -3.10 -7.33
N THR A 28 -45.96 -4.24 -6.77
CA THR A 28 -45.10 -5.44 -6.76
C THR A 28 -44.69 -5.83 -8.18
N ASN A 29 -43.50 -6.43 -8.33
CA ASN A 29 -42.97 -6.91 -9.61
C ASN A 29 -42.63 -5.83 -10.66
N THR A 30 -42.51 -4.56 -10.28
CA THR A 30 -42.14 -3.47 -11.21
C THR A 30 -40.65 -3.13 -11.23
N GLY A 31 -39.76 -4.09 -10.97
CA GLY A 31 -38.30 -3.84 -11.00
C GLY A 31 -37.67 -3.37 -9.69
N LYS A 32 -38.45 -2.93 -8.69
CA LYS A 32 -37.89 -2.37 -7.42
C LYS A 32 -36.95 -3.32 -6.68
N GLU A 33 -37.34 -4.58 -6.56
CA GLU A 33 -36.52 -5.60 -5.91
C GLU A 33 -35.21 -5.84 -6.67
N TYR A 34 -35.27 -5.86 -8.00
CA TYR A 34 -34.11 -6.06 -8.87
C TYR A 34 -33.14 -4.87 -8.83
N ILE A 35 -33.65 -3.63 -8.76
CA ILE A 35 -32.82 -2.44 -8.52
C ILE A 35 -32.06 -2.57 -7.19
N THR A 36 -32.76 -3.00 -6.14
CA THR A 36 -32.16 -3.16 -4.80
C THR A 36 -31.11 -4.28 -4.79
N LYS A 37 -31.38 -5.42 -5.44
CA LYS A 37 -30.44 -6.54 -5.58
C LYS A 37 -29.20 -6.16 -6.40
N ALA A 38 -29.37 -5.41 -7.49
CA ALA A 38 -28.26 -4.89 -8.27
C ALA A 38 -27.39 -3.95 -7.42
N LEU A 39 -28.00 -3.03 -6.70
CA LEU A 39 -27.29 -2.12 -5.79
C LEU A 39 -26.57 -2.88 -4.67
N PHE A 40 -27.23 -3.86 -4.07
CA PHE A 40 -26.63 -4.75 -3.07
C PHE A 40 -25.41 -5.46 -3.62
N GLY A 41 -25.49 -6.05 -4.82
CA GLY A 41 -24.38 -6.74 -5.47
C GLY A 41 -23.21 -5.82 -5.81
N ILE A 42 -23.48 -4.60 -6.31
CA ILE A 42 -22.44 -3.61 -6.58
C ILE A 42 -21.74 -3.22 -5.28
N ILE A 43 -22.52 -2.89 -4.24
CA ILE A 43 -21.97 -2.50 -2.94
C ILE A 43 -21.16 -3.65 -2.33
N HIS A 44 -21.71 -4.86 -2.28
CA HIS A 44 -21.02 -6.03 -1.72
C HIS A 44 -19.83 -6.45 -2.57
N GLY A 45 -19.88 -6.31 -3.89
CA GLY A 45 -18.74 -6.55 -4.77
C GLY A 45 -17.59 -5.57 -4.53
N LEU A 46 -17.90 -4.31 -4.15
CA LEU A 46 -16.89 -3.34 -3.74
C LEU A 46 -16.33 -3.63 -2.35
N TYR A 47 -17.15 -4.12 -1.41
CA TYR A 47 -16.70 -4.52 -0.06
C TYR A 47 -15.99 -5.88 -0.01
N GLY A 48 -16.32 -6.81 -0.91
CA GLY A 48 -15.79 -8.18 -0.94
C GLY A 48 -14.42 -8.33 -1.60
N ILE A 49 -13.79 -7.22 -2.03
CA ILE A 49 -12.43 -7.24 -2.58
C ILE A 49 -11.43 -7.72 -1.52
N ASP A 50 -11.64 -7.35 -0.26
CA ASP A 50 -10.79 -7.77 0.86
C ASP A 50 -10.93 -9.28 1.15
N ASP A 51 -12.13 -9.85 0.95
CA ASP A 51 -12.41 -11.27 1.17
C ASP A 51 -11.90 -12.14 0.02
N LEU A 52 -12.02 -11.68 -1.23
CA LEU A 52 -11.42 -12.34 -2.40
C LEU A 52 -9.90 -12.38 -2.32
N GLN A 53 -9.26 -11.31 -1.82
CA GLN A 53 -7.82 -11.32 -1.53
C GLN A 53 -7.49 -12.38 -0.48
N THR A 54 -8.29 -12.49 0.58
CA THR A 54 -8.08 -13.47 1.65
C THR A 54 -8.18 -14.91 1.12
N GLN A 55 -9.22 -15.22 0.34
CA GLN A 55 -9.41 -16.55 -0.25
C GLN A 55 -8.35 -16.92 -1.29
N LEU A 56 -7.89 -15.95 -2.09
CA LEU A 56 -6.78 -16.13 -3.02
C LEU A 56 -5.48 -16.42 -2.26
N ASN A 57 -5.21 -15.69 -1.18
CA ASN A 57 -4.03 -15.88 -0.34
C ASN A 57 -4.03 -17.24 0.37
N ASP A 58 -5.18 -17.69 0.86
CA ASP A 58 -5.33 -19.04 1.44
C ASP A 58 -5.06 -20.13 0.40
N SER A 59 -5.51 -19.91 -0.84
CA SER A 59 -5.22 -20.81 -1.96
C SER A 59 -3.74 -20.83 -2.31
N LEU A 60 -3.08 -19.67 -2.41
CA LEU A 60 -1.64 -19.57 -2.69
C LEU A 60 -0.79 -20.22 -1.59
N ARG A 61 -1.18 -20.05 -0.32
CA ARG A 61 -0.54 -20.73 0.83
C ARG A 61 -0.67 -22.25 0.74
N LYS A 62 -1.82 -22.76 0.31
CA LYS A 62 -2.07 -24.20 0.11
C LYS A 62 -1.18 -24.80 -1.00
N TYR A 63 -0.82 -24.02 -2.02
CA TYR A 63 0.03 -24.46 -3.13
C TYR A 63 1.53 -24.22 -2.90
N GLY A 64 1.95 -23.78 -1.71
CA GLY A 64 3.37 -23.56 -1.38
C GLY A 64 4.01 -22.39 -2.13
N ILE A 65 3.20 -21.53 -2.77
CA ILE A 65 3.66 -20.30 -3.39
C ILE A 65 3.77 -19.26 -2.27
N GLY A 66 4.97 -19.16 -1.70
CA GLY A 66 5.30 -18.14 -0.71
C GLY A 66 5.32 -16.76 -1.37
N VAL A 67 4.16 -16.10 -1.44
CA VAL A 67 4.13 -14.65 -1.59
C VAL A 67 4.40 -14.08 -0.22
N GLU A 68 5.66 -13.74 0.05
CA GLU A 68 6.02 -12.94 1.22
C GLU A 68 5.29 -11.60 1.10
N ARG A 69 4.15 -11.46 1.79
CA ARG A 69 3.45 -10.18 1.93
C ARG A 69 3.40 -9.77 3.39
N VAL A 70 4.45 -9.02 3.72
CA VAL A 70 4.71 -8.32 4.96
C VAL A 70 3.98 -6.96 4.87
N ALA A 71 2.64 -6.98 4.95
CA ALA A 71 1.76 -5.90 5.47
C ALA A 71 0.29 -6.10 5.06
N LEU A 72 -0.63 -6.23 6.02
CA LEU A 72 -2.09 -6.22 5.81
C LEU A 72 -2.70 -4.82 5.88
N LYS A 73 -1.98 -3.84 6.45
CA LYS A 73 -2.47 -2.47 6.55
C LYS A 73 -1.32 -1.48 6.39
N ASN A 74 -1.43 -0.63 5.37
CA ASN A 74 -0.61 0.57 5.22
C ASN A 74 -1.36 1.73 5.86
N ILE A 75 -0.82 2.30 6.93
CA ILE A 75 -1.33 3.55 7.50
C ILE A 75 -0.31 4.63 7.17
N LEU A 76 -0.77 5.74 6.59
CA LEU A 76 0.03 6.94 6.42
C LEU A 76 -0.38 7.92 7.51
N GLU A 77 0.57 8.26 8.38
CA GLU A 77 0.41 9.35 9.33
C GLU A 77 0.96 10.62 8.70
N ASP A 78 0.06 11.56 8.42
CA ASP A 78 0.40 12.85 7.82
C ASP A 78 0.94 13.80 8.88
N SER A 79 2.16 14.31 8.64
CA SER A 79 2.80 15.40 9.38
C SER A 79 3.06 15.14 10.87
N VAL A 80 3.99 14.23 11.14
CA VAL A 80 4.51 13.91 12.48
C VAL A 80 5.90 14.48 12.71
N LEU A 81 6.23 14.78 13.97
CA LEU A 81 7.55 15.29 14.35
C LEU A 81 8.53 14.12 14.53
N VAL A 82 9.63 14.13 13.78
CA VAL A 82 10.72 13.17 13.89
C VAL A 82 12.05 13.89 14.16
N PHE A 83 12.93 13.25 14.91
CA PHE A 83 14.27 13.78 15.20
C PHE A 83 15.32 12.89 14.56
N CYS A 84 16.14 13.44 13.67
CA CYS A 84 17.21 12.67 13.02
C CYS A 84 18.35 12.45 14.03
N VAL A 85 18.54 11.21 14.44
CA VAL A 85 19.55 10.84 15.46
C VAL A 85 20.83 10.30 14.84
N ASP A 86 20.77 9.76 13.62
CA ASP A 86 21.93 9.21 12.93
C ASP A 86 21.67 9.11 11.42
N LYS A 87 22.74 9.08 10.62
CA LYS A 87 22.68 8.76 9.20
C LYS A 87 23.99 8.11 8.73
N SER A 88 23.90 7.09 7.89
CA SER A 88 25.04 6.36 7.34
C SER A 88 24.81 5.97 5.89
N SER A 89 25.87 5.96 5.08
CA SER A 89 25.87 5.36 3.74
C SER A 89 26.97 4.29 3.66
N ASN A 90 26.63 3.07 3.23
CA ASN A 90 27.61 1.99 3.06
C ASN A 90 27.66 1.55 1.60
N GLU A 91 28.86 1.49 1.04
CA GLU A 91 29.10 0.93 -0.29
C GLU A 91 29.26 -0.59 -0.20
N THR A 92 28.32 -1.33 -0.77
CA THR A 92 28.45 -2.79 -0.92
C THR A 92 29.00 -3.12 -2.30
N HIS A 93 30.19 -3.73 -2.32
CA HIS A 93 30.81 -4.23 -3.54
C HIS A 93 30.23 -5.61 -3.85
N LYS A 94 29.69 -5.80 -5.05
CA LYS A 94 29.24 -7.12 -5.52
C LYS A 94 30.46 -7.84 -6.11
N CYS A 95 30.95 -8.89 -5.44
CA CYS A 95 31.96 -9.77 -6.03
C CYS A 95 31.30 -10.72 -7.02
N THR A 96 31.82 -10.82 -8.24
CA THR A 96 31.49 -11.86 -9.21
C THR A 96 32.71 -12.77 -9.45
N SER A 97 32.43 -14.04 -9.72
CA SER A 97 33.38 -15.15 -9.82
C SER A 97 34.24 -15.12 -11.09
N GLU A 98 35.46 -15.66 -10.99
CA GLU A 98 36.46 -15.84 -12.05
C GLU A 98 35.95 -16.64 -13.28
N GLU A 99 36.45 -16.28 -14.46
CA GLU A 99 36.19 -16.96 -15.74
C GLU A 99 36.79 -18.37 -15.80
N VAL A 100 36.06 -19.30 -16.41
CA VAL A 100 36.61 -20.55 -16.98
C VAL A 100 36.49 -20.45 -18.50
N GLY A 101 37.58 -20.08 -19.19
CA GLY A 101 37.73 -20.18 -20.66
C GLY A 101 37.37 -18.93 -21.48
N ASP A 102 37.45 -19.07 -22.82
CA ASP A 102 37.41 -17.99 -23.84
C ASP A 102 36.02 -17.35 -24.10
N ILE A 103 35.11 -17.32 -23.11
CA ILE A 103 33.81 -16.67 -23.25
C ILE A 103 33.91 -15.29 -22.59
N PRO A 104 33.66 -14.17 -23.31
CA PRO A 104 33.73 -12.86 -22.69
C PRO A 104 32.65 -12.74 -21.62
N SER A 105 33.05 -12.76 -20.34
CA SER A 105 32.13 -12.49 -19.26
C SER A 105 31.84 -10.99 -19.22
N TYR A 106 30.56 -10.62 -19.35
CA TYR A 106 30.14 -9.25 -19.10
C TYR A 106 30.03 -9.09 -17.58
N VAL A 107 31.07 -8.54 -16.96
CA VAL A 107 31.10 -8.26 -15.53
C VAL A 107 30.40 -6.92 -15.30
N ASP A 108 29.19 -6.98 -14.75
CA ASP A 108 28.45 -5.80 -14.34
C ASP A 108 28.74 -5.50 -12.85
N ASP A 109 29.80 -4.72 -12.62
CA ASP A 109 30.21 -4.25 -11.29
C ASP A 109 29.30 -3.12 -10.82
N HIS A 110 28.06 -3.46 -10.46
CA HIS A 110 27.17 -2.53 -9.78
C HIS A 110 27.57 -2.40 -8.29
N VAL A 111 28.21 -1.29 -7.92
CA VAL A 111 28.35 -0.87 -6.51
C VAL A 111 26.98 -0.41 -6.02
N ARG A 112 26.42 -1.12 -5.05
CA ARG A 112 25.16 -0.73 -4.41
C ARG A 112 25.48 0.05 -3.14
N THR A 113 25.27 1.36 -3.17
CA THR A 113 25.33 2.18 -1.96
C THR A 113 24.00 2.14 -1.24
N ASP A 114 23.98 1.60 -0.03
CA ASP A 114 22.80 1.63 0.83
C ASP A 114 22.85 2.90 1.70
N TYR A 115 21.78 3.70 1.66
CA TYR A 115 21.61 4.92 2.47
C TYR A 115 20.66 4.62 3.61
N ILE A 116 21.01 4.98 4.84
CA ILE A 116 20.16 4.78 6.02
C ILE A 116 20.11 6.09 6.81
N SER A 117 18.88 6.56 7.08
CA SER A 117 18.60 7.64 8.03
C SER A 117 17.84 7.08 9.21
N VAL A 118 18.27 7.42 10.43
CA VAL A 118 17.68 6.93 11.68
C VAL A 118 17.00 8.09 12.39
N PHE A 119 15.74 7.89 12.77
CA PHE A 119 14.94 8.89 13.43
C PHE A 119 14.38 8.38 14.74
N GLN A 120 14.24 9.28 15.70
CA GLN A 120 13.42 9.08 16.87
C GLN A 120 12.01 9.62 16.60
N TYR A 121 11.02 8.77 16.80
CA TYR A 121 9.60 9.10 16.71
C TYR A 121 8.90 8.56 17.96
N ASN A 122 8.39 9.45 18.82
CA ASN A 122 7.97 9.10 20.17
C ASN A 122 9.10 8.34 20.92
N ASP A 123 8.77 7.22 21.57
CA ASP A 123 9.73 6.35 22.27
C ASP A 123 10.32 5.26 21.36
N GLN A 124 10.21 5.41 20.04
CA GLN A 124 10.64 4.41 19.05
C GLN A 124 11.73 4.95 18.13
N ILE A 125 12.63 4.05 17.72
CA ILE A 125 13.60 4.31 16.65
C ILE A 125 13.05 3.75 15.34
N ILE A 126 12.96 4.61 14.34
CA ILE A 126 12.50 4.28 12.99
C ILE A 126 13.63 4.53 12.01
N LYS A 127 13.64 3.81 10.89
CA LYS A 127 14.70 3.93 9.88
C LYS A 127 14.08 4.14 8.51
N SER A 128 14.76 4.91 7.68
CA SER A 128 14.46 5.01 6.26
C SER A 128 15.68 4.66 5.45
N SER A 129 15.49 3.79 4.46
CA SER A 129 16.52 3.43 3.48
C SER A 129 16.45 4.27 2.20
N ASN A 130 15.66 5.35 2.21
CA ASN A 130 15.46 6.21 1.05
C ASN A 130 16.58 7.25 0.94
N LYS A 131 17.28 7.25 -0.20
CA LYS A 131 18.35 8.20 -0.50
C LYS A 131 17.86 9.65 -0.48
N ASP A 132 16.67 9.92 -1.02
CA ASP A 132 16.14 11.29 -1.07
C ASP A 132 15.92 11.86 0.33
N ILE A 133 15.54 11.02 1.28
CA ILE A 133 15.41 11.40 2.69
C ILE A 133 16.79 11.62 3.30
N TYR A 134 17.74 10.73 3.04
CA TYR A 134 19.13 10.86 3.52
C TYR A 134 19.77 12.20 3.11
N ASP A 135 19.53 12.62 1.86
CA ASP A 135 20.08 13.87 1.32
C ASP A 135 19.38 15.12 1.91
N GLN A 136 18.15 15.00 2.41
CA GLN A 136 17.36 16.11 2.97
C GLN A 136 17.56 16.35 4.48
N VAL A 137 18.14 15.39 5.20
CA VAL A 137 18.21 15.44 6.67
C VAL A 137 19.63 15.58 7.21
N GLU A 138 19.71 16.22 8.37
CA GLU A 138 20.92 16.47 9.14
C GLU A 138 20.76 15.87 10.54
N VAL A 139 21.85 15.28 11.06
CA VAL A 139 21.85 14.69 12.40
C VAL A 139 21.72 15.80 13.44
N GLY A 140 20.88 15.59 14.45
CA GLY A 140 20.63 16.58 15.49
C GLY A 140 19.52 17.57 15.15
N GLU A 141 18.78 17.35 14.07
CA GLU A 141 17.72 18.23 13.59
C GLU A 141 16.34 17.58 13.63
N LYS A 142 15.30 18.42 13.76
CA LYS A 142 13.90 17.99 13.83
C LYS A 142 13.17 18.30 12.52
N TYR A 143 12.28 17.40 12.13
CA TYR A 143 11.55 17.48 10.88
C TYR A 143 10.07 17.14 11.08
N ASN A 144 9.20 17.84 10.36
CA ASN A 144 7.86 17.34 10.09
C ASN A 144 7.99 16.35 8.93
N ALA A 145 7.49 15.14 9.12
CA ALA A 145 7.60 14.05 8.15
C ALA A 145 6.27 13.32 7.99
N ARG A 146 6.13 12.58 6.89
CA ARG A 146 5.07 11.58 6.74
C ARG A 146 5.66 10.21 7.07
N ILE A 147 4.99 9.46 7.95
CA ILE A 147 5.42 8.10 8.30
C ILE A 147 4.49 7.08 7.66
N LYS A 148 5.07 6.03 7.09
CA LYS A 148 4.38 4.84 6.64
C LYS A 148 4.50 3.75 7.71
N ILE A 149 3.36 3.23 8.15
CA ILE A 149 3.26 2.15 9.11
C ILE A 149 2.75 0.90 8.39
N LEU A 150 3.59 -0.13 8.38
CA LEU A 150 3.30 -1.46 7.83
C LEU A 150 2.91 -2.37 8.98
N VAL A 151 1.64 -2.79 9.03
CA VAL A 151 1.13 -3.71 10.05
C VAL A 151 1.01 -5.12 9.48
N HIS A 152 1.67 -6.08 10.11
CA HIS A 152 1.70 -7.50 9.69
C HIS A 152 0.58 -8.32 10.33
N ASN A 153 0.37 -9.54 9.83
CA ASN A 153 -0.68 -10.46 10.29
C ASN A 153 -0.52 -10.84 11.77
N ASP A 154 0.73 -10.93 12.23
CA ASP A 154 1.10 -11.19 13.62
C ASP A 154 1.05 -9.93 14.50
N GLN A 155 0.50 -8.83 13.98
CA GLN A 155 0.39 -7.51 14.61
C GLN A 155 1.72 -6.77 14.82
N THR A 156 2.84 -7.29 14.29
CA THR A 156 4.10 -6.55 14.30
C THR A 156 3.99 -5.32 13.39
N LYS A 157 4.67 -4.23 13.78
CA LYS A 157 4.61 -2.94 13.08
C LYS A 157 6.01 -2.54 12.64
N ASN A 158 6.17 -2.28 11.35
CA ASN A 158 7.35 -1.63 10.80
C ASN A 158 7.02 -0.19 10.45
N TYR A 159 7.97 0.70 10.72
CA TYR A 159 7.83 2.13 10.51
C TYR A 159 8.91 2.58 9.53
N ASP A 160 8.51 3.38 8.56
CA ASP A 160 9.41 3.99 7.58
C ASP A 160 9.04 5.47 7.41
N VAL A 161 10.05 6.33 7.34
CA VAL A 161 9.82 7.73 6.97
C VAL A 161 9.58 7.75 5.47
N ALA A 162 8.38 8.13 5.06
CA ALA A 162 7.99 8.15 3.65
C ALA A 162 8.42 9.45 2.95
N GLU A 163 8.37 10.57 3.66
CA GLU A 163 8.65 11.90 3.11
C GLU A 163 9.05 12.88 4.21
N ILE A 164 10.00 13.77 3.93
CA ILE A 164 10.29 14.95 4.76
C ILE A 164 9.49 16.13 4.23
N ILE A 165 8.66 16.73 5.09
CA ILE A 165 7.78 17.86 4.71
C ILE A 165 8.50 19.19 4.94
N SER A 166 9.14 19.35 6.11
CA SER A 166 9.87 20.57 6.46
C SER A 166 10.83 20.35 7.64
N LYS A 167 11.92 21.12 7.67
CA LYS A 167 12.79 21.25 8.86
C LYS A 167 12.13 22.18 9.89
N VAL A 168 12.12 21.77 11.15
CA VAL A 168 11.65 22.58 12.28
C VAL A 168 12.81 23.44 12.79
N LYS A 169 12.58 24.73 12.97
CA LYS A 169 13.57 25.69 13.47
C LYS A 169 13.69 25.66 15.00
#